data_AF-Q4DSE6-F1
#
_entry.id   AF-Q4DSE6-F1
#
_cell.length_a   1.000
_cell.length_b   1.000
_cell.length_c   1.000
_cell.angle_alpha   90.00
_cell.angle_beta   90.00
_cell.angle_gamma   90.00
#
_symmetry.space_group_name_H-M   'P 1'
#
loop_
_entity.id
_entity.type
_entity.pdbx_description
1 polymer ?
#
loop_
_entity_poly.entity_id
_entity_poly.type
_entity_poly.pdbx_seq_one_letter_code
_entity_poly.pdbx_strand_id
1 'polypeptide(L)'
;MADNNMMGKVMAWRTGRLGFKTTVVTLLCILLNILALYLLRRLFPALRGGGDHRHTHGSRRRSSSRDGNSKKKHKKHHGNGEVKNSLPNLLLLLGIPGSGKTTWINQYIDRCDKSYIVLNEDSVAGKVVAAIDDSSWEEGVREAFIGEIVRHLNEKQNVVLDDSLRVMDEEFRRSIMEAAPPCNLLVKEFPIKALFAHARLLKVAEEVTDRRCPTEIEMEELETNFEKARACMKTEGWKQLLDPSHLRSKHR
;
A
#
# COMPACT_ATOMS: atom_id res chain seq x y z
N MET A 1 -40.91 7.68 58.70
CA MET A 1 -39.50 7.81 58.28
C MET A 1 -38.78 6.50 58.59
N ALA A 2 -38.74 5.51 57.68
CA ALA A 2 -37.78 4.38 57.66
C ALA A 2 -38.13 3.24 56.67
N ASP A 3 -38.49 3.49 55.40
CA ASP A 3 -38.89 2.37 54.49
C ASP A 3 -38.25 2.34 53.09
N ASN A 4 -37.27 3.19 52.76
CA ASN A 4 -36.78 3.30 51.38
C ASN A 4 -35.41 2.68 51.09
N ASN A 5 -34.84 1.84 51.97
CA ASN A 5 -33.43 1.41 51.84
C ASN A 5 -33.18 -0.09 51.59
N MET A 6 -34.22 -0.91 51.43
CA MET A 6 -34.06 -2.37 51.26
C MET A 6 -33.97 -2.83 49.79
N MET A 7 -34.51 -2.06 48.85
CA MET A 7 -34.62 -2.48 47.45
C MET A 7 -33.31 -2.31 46.66
N GLY A 8 -32.44 -1.38 47.06
CA GLY A 8 -31.14 -1.14 46.42
C GLY A 8 -30.06 -2.20 46.72
N LYS A 9 -30.15 -2.91 47.85
CA LYS A 9 -29.15 -3.92 48.24
C LYS A 9 -29.35 -5.28 47.57
N VAL A 10 -30.56 -5.61 47.13
CA VAL A 10 -30.85 -6.92 46.50
C VAL A 10 -30.43 -6.95 45.02
N MET A 11 -30.44 -5.80 44.33
CA MET A 11 -30.02 -5.71 42.92
C MET A 11 -28.50 -5.81 42.74
N ALA A 12 -27.69 -5.30 43.68
CA ALA A 12 -26.23 -5.31 43.57
C ALA A 12 -25.59 -6.71 43.68
N TRP A 13 -26.29 -7.68 44.29
CA TRP A 13 -25.73 -9.03 44.52
C TRP A 13 -25.97 -10.01 43.37
N ARG A 14 -26.85 -9.69 42.40
CA ARG A 14 -27.08 -10.54 41.21
C ARG A 14 -26.21 -10.17 40.02
N THR A 15 -25.73 -8.94 39.91
CA THR A 15 -24.91 -8.46 38.78
C THR A 15 -23.45 -8.93 38.86
N GLY A 16 -22.91 -9.20 40.05
CA GLY A 16 -21.52 -9.64 40.22
C GLY A 16 -21.22 -11.07 39.71
N ARG A 17 -22.19 -12.00 39.77
CA ARG A 17 -21.99 -13.38 39.29
C ARG A 17 -22.12 -13.55 37.78
N LEU A 18 -22.88 -12.70 37.10
CA LEU A 18 -23.03 -12.75 35.65
C LEU A 18 -21.81 -12.15 34.94
N GLY A 19 -21.29 -11.01 35.43
CA GLY A 19 -20.13 -10.35 34.85
C GLY A 19 -18.84 -11.18 34.95
N PHE A 20 -18.65 -11.90 36.07
CA PHE A 20 -17.48 -12.77 36.21
C PHE A 20 -17.47 -13.93 35.20
N LYS A 21 -18.65 -14.53 34.94
CA LYS A 21 -18.76 -15.63 33.97
C LYS A 21 -18.44 -15.18 32.55
N THR A 22 -18.93 -14.02 32.13
CA THR A 22 -18.64 -13.49 30.79
C THR A 22 -17.17 -13.17 30.61
N THR A 23 -16.52 -12.56 31.61
CA THR A 23 -15.09 -12.23 31.55
C THR A 23 -14.20 -13.48 31.52
N VAL A 24 -14.57 -14.54 32.26
CA VAL A 24 -13.84 -15.82 32.22
C VAL A 24 -14.00 -16.49 30.85
N VAL A 25 -15.19 -16.45 30.25
CA VAL A 25 -15.43 -17.02 28.91
C VAL A 25 -14.65 -16.26 27.83
N THR A 26 -14.62 -14.93 27.87
CA THR A 26 -13.85 -14.14 26.89
C THR A 26 -12.34 -14.40 27.02
N LEU A 27 -11.81 -14.49 28.25
CA LEU A 27 -10.41 -14.85 28.49
C LEU A 27 -10.08 -16.25 27.95
N LEU A 28 -10.95 -17.24 28.16
CA LEU A 28 -10.80 -18.58 27.60
C LEU A 28 -10.80 -18.57 26.06
N CYS A 29 -11.67 -17.81 25.42
CA CYS A 29 -11.71 -17.67 23.96
C CYS A 29 -10.43 -17.03 23.40
N ILE A 30 -9.88 -16.02 24.08
CA ILE A 30 -8.60 -15.39 23.70
C ILE A 30 -7.45 -16.40 23.83
N LEU A 31 -7.39 -17.15 24.93
CA LEU A 31 -6.38 -18.18 25.17
C LEU A 31 -6.42 -19.30 24.13
N LEU A 32 -7.62 -19.75 23.75
CA LEU A 32 -7.82 -20.74 22.68
C LEU A 32 -7.35 -20.23 21.32
N ASN A 33 -7.61 -18.96 20.98
CA ASN A 33 -7.13 -18.36 19.73
C ASN A 33 -5.60 -18.25 19.69
N ILE A 34 -4.97 -17.86 20.80
CA ILE A 34 -3.50 -17.80 20.90
C ILE A 34 -2.90 -19.21 20.77
N LEU A 35 -3.51 -20.22 21.42
CA LEU A 35 -3.08 -21.60 21.31
C LEU A 35 -3.23 -22.15 19.88
N ALA A 36 -4.33 -21.83 19.20
CA ALA A 36 -4.56 -22.21 17.80
C ALA A 36 -3.51 -21.57 16.86
N LEU A 37 -3.19 -20.29 17.04
CA LEU A 37 -2.13 -19.61 16.28
C LEU A 37 -0.74 -20.18 16.55
N TYR A 38 -0.45 -20.54 17.81
CA TYR A 38 0.80 -21.21 18.19
C TYR A 38 0.91 -22.59 17.55
N LEU A 39 -0.16 -23.40 17.59
CA LEU A 39 -0.21 -24.71 16.95
C LEU A 39 -0.10 -24.60 15.42
N LEU A 40 -0.76 -23.63 14.79
CA LEU A 40 -0.62 -23.37 13.35
C LEU A 40 0.83 -23.03 12.97
N ARG A 41 1.50 -22.16 13.74
CA ARG A 41 2.91 -21.82 13.51
C ARG A 41 3.86 -22.99 13.75
N ARG A 42 3.53 -23.89 14.69
CA ARG A 42 4.38 -25.02 15.08
C ARG A 42 4.18 -26.26 14.20
N LEU A 43 2.95 -26.54 13.79
CA LEU A 43 2.58 -27.71 12.97
C LEU A 43 2.73 -27.44 11.48
N PHE A 44 2.69 -26.18 11.04
CA PHE A 44 2.92 -25.80 9.65
C PHE A 44 4.14 -24.88 9.47
N PRO A 45 5.38 -25.34 9.79
CA PRO A 45 6.59 -24.63 9.36
C PRO A 45 6.67 -24.51 7.83
N ALA A 46 5.99 -25.40 7.10
CA ALA A 46 5.97 -25.48 5.64
C ALA A 46 5.19 -24.35 4.93
N LEU A 47 4.35 -23.58 5.63
CA LEU A 47 3.75 -22.34 5.06
C LEU A 47 4.73 -21.15 5.10
N ARG A 48 5.94 -21.34 5.65
CA ARG A 48 7.01 -20.34 5.74
C ARG A 48 8.32 -20.80 5.07
N GLY A 49 8.26 -21.84 4.23
CA GLY A 49 9.42 -22.53 3.67
C GLY A 49 9.58 -22.35 2.15
N GLY A 50 10.60 -21.59 1.76
CA GLY A 50 11.25 -21.65 0.46
C GLY A 50 12.54 -20.86 0.59
N GLY A 51 13.71 -21.44 0.75
CA GLY A 51 14.17 -22.81 0.53
C GLY A 51 15.63 -22.63 0.17
N ASP A 52 16.50 -23.12 1.04
CA ASP A 52 17.96 -23.09 0.90
C ASP A 52 18.44 -23.69 -0.43
N HIS A 53 19.61 -23.27 -0.92
CA HIS A 53 20.80 -24.12 -0.99
C HIS A 53 21.92 -23.48 -1.85
N ARG A 54 23.06 -23.30 -1.17
CA ARG A 54 24.42 -23.13 -1.71
C ARG A 54 24.67 -24.07 -2.90
N HIS A 55 25.36 -23.61 -3.94
CA HIS A 55 26.49 -24.34 -4.51
C HIS A 55 27.45 -23.41 -5.26
N THR A 56 28.69 -23.54 -4.84
CA THR A 56 29.95 -22.90 -5.22
C THR A 56 30.61 -23.53 -6.44
N HIS A 57 31.41 -22.72 -7.15
CA HIS A 57 32.63 -23.07 -7.92
C HIS A 57 32.54 -23.97 -9.17
N GLY A 58 33.29 -23.56 -10.22
CA GLY A 58 33.77 -24.42 -11.31
C GLY A 58 33.41 -23.89 -12.71
N SER A 59 34.17 -22.96 -13.29
CA SER A 59 35.34 -23.21 -14.16
C SER A 59 35.05 -23.84 -15.52
N ARG A 60 35.71 -23.25 -16.54
CA ARG A 60 36.04 -23.75 -17.90
C ARG A 60 34.99 -23.44 -18.98
N ARG A 61 35.26 -22.46 -19.86
CA ARG A 61 36.21 -22.41 -21.00
C ARG A 61 35.83 -23.35 -22.16
N ARG A 62 35.84 -22.74 -23.35
CA ARG A 62 35.98 -23.30 -24.72
C ARG A 62 34.73 -23.96 -25.28
N SER A 63 34.41 -23.89 -26.57
CA SER A 63 34.89 -23.17 -27.76
C SER A 63 34.00 -23.69 -28.91
N SER A 64 34.03 -22.99 -30.06
CA SER A 64 33.77 -23.51 -31.42
C SER A 64 32.35 -24.03 -31.71
N SER A 65 31.54 -23.21 -32.37
CA SER A 65 31.37 -23.15 -33.84
C SER A 65 30.40 -24.22 -34.36
N ARG A 66 29.24 -23.79 -34.84
CA ARG A 66 28.79 -24.13 -36.20
C ARG A 66 27.52 -23.41 -36.56
N ASP A 67 27.50 -23.03 -37.83
CA ASP A 67 26.45 -22.38 -38.57
C ASP A 67 25.10 -23.08 -38.44
N GLY A 68 24.06 -22.27 -38.31
CA GLY A 68 22.67 -22.70 -38.24
C GLY A 68 21.77 -21.59 -38.75
N ASN A 69 21.83 -21.39 -40.07
CA ASN A 69 20.96 -20.52 -40.84
C ASN A 69 19.48 -20.93 -40.62
N SER A 70 18.70 -20.17 -39.86
CA SER A 70 17.24 -20.25 -39.91
C SER A 70 16.61 -18.87 -39.76
N LYS A 71 16.09 -18.38 -40.89
CA LYS A 71 15.19 -17.23 -40.99
C LYS A 71 13.90 -17.55 -40.24
N LYS A 72 13.70 -16.96 -39.06
CA LYS A 72 12.36 -16.70 -38.53
C LYS A 72 12.24 -15.23 -38.13
N LYS A 73 11.62 -14.46 -39.03
CA LYS A 73 11.06 -13.14 -38.75
C LYS A 73 9.96 -13.29 -37.69
N HIS A 74 10.28 -13.10 -36.42
CA HIS A 74 9.26 -12.77 -35.43
C HIS A 74 9.14 -11.25 -35.34
N LYS A 75 7.99 -10.78 -35.82
CA LYS A 75 7.48 -9.42 -35.65
C LYS A 75 7.71 -8.95 -34.21
N LYS A 76 8.48 -7.89 -34.08
CA LYS A 76 8.45 -6.97 -32.94
C LYS A 76 7.02 -6.48 -32.74
N HIS A 77 6.36 -6.92 -31.67
CA HIS A 77 5.32 -6.12 -31.05
C HIS A 77 5.99 -5.33 -29.92
N HIS A 78 6.33 -4.09 -30.26
CA HIS A 78 6.69 -3.04 -29.31
C HIS A 78 5.50 -2.79 -28.39
N GLY A 79 5.77 -2.71 -27.09
CA GLY A 79 4.77 -2.47 -26.06
C GLY A 79 5.35 -2.46 -24.64
N ASN A 80 6.55 -3.00 -24.45
CA ASN A 80 7.31 -2.74 -23.23
C ASN A 80 8.11 -1.45 -23.43
N GLY A 81 7.59 -0.35 -22.89
CA GLY A 81 8.40 0.85 -22.69
C GLY A 81 9.52 0.50 -21.74
N GLU A 82 10.70 0.20 -22.28
CA GLU A 82 11.94 -0.01 -21.54
C GLU A 82 12.08 1.06 -20.47
N VAL A 83 12.13 0.64 -19.21
CA VAL A 83 12.50 1.53 -18.11
C VAL A 83 13.91 1.99 -18.43
N LYS A 84 14.10 3.29 -18.64
CA LYS A 84 15.44 3.83 -18.91
C LYS A 84 16.20 3.72 -17.60
N ASN A 85 17.14 2.78 -17.52
CA ASN A 85 17.90 2.46 -16.29
C ASN A 85 18.66 3.66 -15.68
N SER A 86 18.78 4.79 -16.40
CA SER A 86 19.41 6.02 -15.91
C SER A 86 18.45 7.08 -15.37
N LEU A 87 17.13 6.91 -15.56
CA LEU A 87 16.14 7.88 -15.09
C LEU A 87 15.58 7.47 -13.73
N PRO A 88 15.30 8.42 -12.83
CA PRO A 88 14.60 8.13 -11.58
C PRO A 88 13.19 7.62 -11.84
N ASN A 89 12.67 6.85 -10.91
CA ASN A 89 11.32 6.29 -10.95
C ASN A 89 10.38 7.14 -10.08
N LEU A 90 9.24 7.53 -10.64
CA LEU A 90 8.11 8.05 -9.90
C LEU A 90 7.04 6.96 -9.81
N LEU A 91 6.78 6.45 -8.61
CA LEU A 91 5.83 5.39 -8.35
C LEU A 91 4.57 5.94 -7.65
N LEU A 92 3.41 5.77 -8.27
CA LEU A 92 2.13 6.03 -7.63
C LEU A 92 1.53 4.76 -7.04
N LEU A 93 1.04 4.84 -5.80
CA LEU A 93 0.27 3.76 -5.19
C LEU A 93 -1.22 4.06 -5.39
N LEU A 94 -1.81 3.48 -6.42
CA LEU A 94 -3.23 3.69 -6.73
C LEU A 94 -4.09 2.73 -5.89
N GLY A 95 -4.90 3.27 -4.99
CA GLY A 95 -5.85 2.49 -4.20
C GLY A 95 -6.59 3.34 -3.18
N ILE A 96 -7.78 2.90 -2.78
CA ILE A 96 -8.58 3.58 -1.75
C ILE A 96 -7.92 3.54 -0.36
N PRO A 97 -8.26 4.43 0.58
CA PRO A 97 -7.83 4.33 1.98
C PRO A 97 -8.14 2.95 2.56
N GLY A 98 -7.26 2.39 3.39
CA GLY A 98 -7.45 1.04 3.95
C GLY A 98 -7.12 -0.12 3.00
N SER A 99 -6.79 0.12 1.74
CA SER A 99 -6.42 -0.95 0.78
C SER A 99 -5.05 -1.61 1.05
N GLY A 100 -4.24 -1.03 1.94
CA GLY A 100 -2.95 -1.60 2.36
C GLY A 100 -1.71 -1.04 1.65
N LYS A 101 -1.83 0.08 0.93
CA LYS A 101 -0.72 0.81 0.28
C LYS A 101 0.49 1.03 1.20
N THR A 102 0.27 1.72 2.33
CA THR A 102 1.30 1.99 3.35
C THR A 102 1.95 0.70 3.88
N THR A 103 1.16 -0.35 4.08
CA THR A 103 1.70 -1.65 4.53
C THR A 103 2.59 -2.28 3.45
N TRP A 104 2.17 -2.20 2.19
CA TRP A 104 2.93 -2.74 1.06
C TRP A 104 4.23 -1.97 0.85
N ILE A 105 4.21 -0.64 0.87
CA ILE A 105 5.42 0.15 0.61
C ILE A 105 6.47 -0.04 1.71
N ASN A 106 6.06 -0.12 2.97
CA ASN A 106 6.98 -0.44 4.08
C ASN A 106 7.66 -1.80 3.84
N GLN A 107 6.89 -2.82 3.44
CA GLN A 107 7.46 -4.12 3.13
C GLN A 107 8.33 -4.12 1.87
N TYR A 108 7.96 -3.34 0.85
CA TYR A 108 8.70 -3.25 -0.41
C TYR A 108 10.05 -2.56 -0.22
N ILE A 109 10.08 -1.45 0.54
CA ILE A 109 11.32 -0.74 0.86
C ILE A 109 12.24 -1.63 1.71
N ASP A 110 11.68 -2.30 2.72
CA ASP A 110 12.47 -3.17 3.59
C ASP A 110 13.09 -4.37 2.87
N ARG A 111 12.37 -4.95 1.91
CA ARG A 111 12.72 -6.25 1.30
C ARG A 111 13.28 -6.17 -0.11
N CYS A 112 12.90 -5.16 -0.89
CA CYS A 112 13.15 -5.11 -2.32
C CYS A 112 14.04 -3.94 -2.72
N ASP A 113 13.64 -2.71 -2.37
CA ASP A 113 14.35 -1.51 -2.84
C ASP A 113 14.29 -0.35 -1.85
N LYS A 114 15.44 -0.08 -1.20
CA LYS A 114 15.63 0.99 -0.22
C LYS A 114 15.86 2.37 -0.84
N SER A 115 15.91 2.48 -2.16
CA SER A 115 16.21 3.75 -2.85
C SER A 115 15.02 4.70 -2.95
N TYR A 116 13.81 4.23 -2.65
CA TYR A 116 12.59 5.03 -2.74
C TYR A 116 12.44 5.96 -1.54
N ILE A 117 12.24 7.25 -1.81
CA ILE A 117 11.76 8.23 -0.86
C ILE A 117 10.24 8.19 -0.85
N VAL A 118 9.66 7.93 0.32
CA VAL A 118 8.20 7.94 0.52
C VAL A 118 7.76 9.36 0.80
N LEU A 119 6.86 9.88 -0.02
CA LEU A 119 6.19 11.15 0.19
C LEU A 119 4.70 10.88 0.44
N ASN A 120 4.15 11.57 1.43
CA ASN A 120 2.72 11.62 1.71
C ASN A 120 2.30 13.07 1.93
N GLU A 121 1.02 13.36 1.79
CA GLU A 121 0.50 14.72 1.98
C GLU A 121 0.77 15.24 3.39
N ASP A 122 0.54 14.42 4.42
CA ASP A 122 0.77 14.77 5.83
C ASP A 122 2.19 15.31 6.08
N SER A 123 3.20 14.77 5.39
CA SER A 123 4.60 15.22 5.53
C SER A 123 4.89 16.59 4.91
N VAL A 124 4.04 17.04 3.98
CA VAL A 124 4.19 18.32 3.28
C VAL A 124 3.23 19.37 3.80
N ALA A 125 2.00 18.97 4.16
CA ALA A 125 0.98 19.84 4.73
C ALA A 125 1.50 20.62 5.95
N GLY A 126 2.31 19.98 6.82
CA GLY A 126 2.93 20.63 7.96
C GLY A 126 3.96 21.72 7.63
N LYS A 127 4.40 21.85 6.37
CA LYS A 127 5.33 22.89 5.91
C LYS A 127 4.61 24.10 5.31
N VAL A 128 3.31 24.02 5.04
CA VAL A 128 2.53 25.11 4.44
C VAL A 128 2.13 26.10 5.52
N VAL A 129 2.43 27.38 5.30
CA VAL A 129 2.25 28.46 6.28
C VAL A 129 0.80 28.94 6.38
N ALA A 130 -0.01 28.71 5.33
CA ALA A 130 -1.42 29.10 5.32
C ALA A 130 -2.21 28.38 6.42
N ALA A 131 -3.24 29.04 6.95
CA ALA A 131 -4.18 28.40 7.86
C ALA A 131 -4.99 27.35 7.09
N ILE A 132 -5.26 26.20 7.69
CA ILE A 132 -6.02 25.09 7.07
C ILE A 132 -7.42 25.56 6.59
N ASP A 133 -7.98 26.57 7.24
CA ASP A 133 -9.30 27.12 6.92
C ASP A 133 -9.28 28.12 5.73
N ASP A 134 -8.11 28.44 5.18
CA ASP A 134 -8.01 29.27 3.99
C ASP A 134 -8.20 28.44 2.72
N SER A 135 -9.06 28.90 1.81
CA SER A 135 -9.22 28.32 0.47
C SER A 135 -7.91 28.20 -0.32
N SER A 136 -6.92 29.05 -0.02
CA SER A 136 -5.59 29.00 -0.65
C SER A 136 -4.72 27.85 -0.13
N TRP A 137 -5.08 27.23 1.00
CA TRP A 137 -4.28 26.20 1.66
C TRP A 137 -4.16 24.94 0.80
N GLU A 138 -5.27 24.46 0.23
CA GLU A 138 -5.27 23.26 -0.62
C GLU A 138 -4.39 23.41 -1.86
N GLU A 139 -4.42 24.58 -2.49
CA GLU A 139 -3.56 24.88 -3.64
C GLU A 139 -2.10 25.00 -3.21
N GLY A 140 -1.83 25.65 -2.07
CA GLY A 140 -0.47 25.73 -1.50
C GLY A 140 0.11 24.37 -1.12
N VAL A 141 -0.69 23.47 -0.55
CA VAL A 141 -0.28 22.08 -0.26
C VAL A 141 -0.03 21.32 -1.55
N ARG A 142 -0.91 21.46 -2.55
CA ARG A 142 -0.74 20.85 -3.88
C ARG A 142 0.57 21.28 -4.53
N GLU A 143 0.84 22.57 -4.60
CA GLU A 143 2.07 23.12 -5.18
C GLU A 143 3.31 22.68 -4.41
N ALA A 144 3.29 22.76 -3.07
CA ALA A 144 4.40 22.31 -2.23
C ALA A 144 4.68 20.82 -2.43
N PHE A 145 3.63 20.00 -2.56
CA PHE A 145 3.77 18.57 -2.74
C PHE A 145 4.37 18.22 -4.10
N ILE A 146 3.90 18.87 -5.17
CA ILE A 146 4.50 18.73 -6.50
C ILE A 146 5.95 19.22 -6.50
N GLY A 147 6.23 20.35 -5.84
CA GLY A 147 7.59 20.89 -5.69
C GLY A 147 8.57 19.90 -5.04
N GLU A 148 8.15 19.22 -3.97
CA GLU A 148 8.96 18.19 -3.31
C GLU A 148 9.22 16.98 -4.22
N ILE A 149 8.20 16.53 -4.98
CA ILE A 149 8.35 15.46 -5.97
C ILE A 149 9.40 15.86 -7.02
N VAL A 150 9.24 17.04 -7.61
CA VAL A 150 10.14 17.57 -8.64
C VAL A 150 11.57 17.71 -8.12
N ARG A 151 11.74 18.19 -6.88
CA ARG A 151 13.05 18.32 -6.22
C ARG A 151 13.76 16.96 -6.14
N HIS A 152 13.10 15.96 -5.58
CA HIS A 152 13.68 14.62 -5.43
C HIS A 152 14.01 13.95 -6.79
N LEU A 153 13.17 14.14 -7.80
CA LEU A 153 13.43 13.61 -9.15
C LEU A 153 14.62 14.31 -9.82
N ASN A 154 14.80 15.62 -9.62
CA ASN A 154 15.98 16.35 -10.11
C ASN A 154 17.27 15.85 -9.45
N GLU A 155 17.22 15.49 -8.16
CA GLU A 155 18.29 14.84 -7.42
C GLU A 155 18.52 13.36 -7.83
N LYS A 156 17.84 12.87 -8.86
CA LYS A 156 17.90 11.49 -9.37
C LYS A 156 17.48 10.43 -8.34
N GLN A 157 16.64 10.81 -7.39
CA GLN A 157 16.08 9.88 -6.39
C GLN A 157 14.79 9.25 -6.89
N ASN A 158 14.55 8.01 -6.49
CA ASN A 158 13.28 7.34 -6.75
C ASN A 158 12.25 7.84 -5.74
N VAL A 159 11.05 8.17 -6.20
CA VAL A 159 9.98 8.73 -5.38
C VAL A 159 8.78 7.81 -5.43
N VAL A 160 8.15 7.57 -4.27
CA VAL A 160 6.86 6.89 -4.17
C VAL A 160 5.86 7.77 -3.43
N LEU A 161 4.66 7.89 -4.00
CA LEU A 161 3.56 8.63 -3.37
C LEU A 161 2.65 7.65 -2.64
N ASP A 162 2.64 7.73 -1.31
CA ASP A 162 1.68 7.03 -0.45
C ASP A 162 0.54 7.99 -0.08
N ASP A 163 -0.23 8.36 -1.09
CA ASP A 163 -1.46 9.14 -0.93
C ASP A 163 -2.62 8.44 -1.65
N SER A 164 -3.83 8.54 -1.10
CA SER A 164 -5.01 7.94 -1.73
C SER A 164 -5.72 8.91 -2.65
N LEU A 165 -6.03 10.11 -2.16
CA LEU A 165 -6.97 11.04 -2.80
C LEU A 165 -6.30 11.76 -3.97
N ARG A 166 -5.10 12.31 -3.76
CA ARG A 166 -4.37 13.05 -4.80
C ARG A 166 -3.93 12.14 -5.94
N VAL A 167 -3.52 10.90 -5.62
CA VAL A 167 -3.17 9.91 -6.66
C VAL A 167 -4.36 9.56 -7.55
N MET A 168 -5.59 9.59 -7.02
CA MET A 168 -6.80 9.36 -7.81
C MET A 168 -7.23 10.59 -8.63
N ASP A 169 -6.82 11.80 -8.25
CA ASP A 169 -7.10 13.03 -8.99
C ASP A 169 -6.29 13.12 -10.30
N GLU A 170 -6.99 13.29 -11.42
CA GLU A 170 -6.38 13.41 -12.75
C GLU A 170 -5.64 14.74 -12.93
N GLU A 171 -6.17 15.84 -12.38
CA GLU A 171 -5.53 17.15 -12.51
C GLU A 171 -4.18 17.14 -11.79
N PHE A 172 -4.14 16.63 -10.56
CA PHE A 172 -2.90 16.44 -9.81
C PHE A 172 -1.85 15.62 -10.58
N ARG A 173 -2.24 14.47 -11.16
CA ARG A 173 -1.31 13.65 -11.96
C ARG A 173 -0.80 14.40 -13.18
N ARG A 174 -1.66 15.17 -13.85
CA ARG A 174 -1.27 15.97 -15.01
C ARG A 174 -0.27 17.05 -14.63
N SER A 175 -0.52 17.79 -13.54
CA SER A 175 0.39 18.81 -13.05
C SER A 175 1.77 18.24 -12.70
N ILE A 176 1.83 17.03 -12.13
CA ILE A 176 3.11 16.32 -11.93
C ILE A 176 3.79 16.02 -13.26
N MET A 177 3.07 15.47 -14.24
CA MET A 177 3.65 15.10 -15.53
C MET A 177 4.17 16.31 -16.32
N GLU A 178 3.55 17.47 -16.15
CA GLU A 178 3.97 18.74 -16.76
C GLU A 178 5.20 19.35 -16.06
N ALA A 179 5.27 19.26 -14.72
CA ALA A 179 6.34 19.87 -13.93
C ALA A 179 7.59 18.98 -13.77
N ALA A 180 7.44 17.65 -13.84
CA ALA A 180 8.52 16.72 -13.52
C ALA A 180 9.60 16.66 -14.61
N PRO A 181 10.89 16.50 -14.24
CA PRO A 181 11.93 16.17 -15.20
C PRO A 181 11.69 14.77 -15.79
N PRO A 182 12.36 14.40 -16.90
CA PRO A 182 12.24 13.06 -17.48
C PRO A 182 12.50 11.96 -16.44
N CYS A 183 11.46 11.16 -16.18
CA CYS A 183 11.45 10.07 -15.21
C CYS A 183 10.66 8.88 -15.75
N ASN A 184 10.78 7.72 -15.10
CA ASN A 184 9.92 6.58 -15.39
C ASN A 184 8.64 6.69 -14.55
N LEU A 185 7.50 6.82 -15.21
CA LEU A 185 6.18 6.89 -14.59
C LEU A 185 5.64 5.47 -14.32
N LEU A 186 5.53 5.10 -13.05
CA LEU A 186 5.12 3.78 -12.60
C LEU A 186 3.88 3.86 -11.71
N VAL A 187 3.04 2.82 -11.76
CA VAL A 187 1.87 2.67 -10.88
C VAL A 187 1.79 1.28 -10.29
N LYS A 188 1.47 1.18 -9.00
CA LYS A 188 1.06 -0.07 -8.33
C LYS A 188 -0.41 0.05 -7.93
N GLU A 189 -1.24 -0.81 -8.51
CA GLU A 189 -2.68 -0.85 -8.25
C GLU A 189 -3.00 -1.72 -7.02
N PHE A 190 -3.96 -1.27 -6.21
CA PHE A 190 -4.51 -1.98 -5.06
C PHE A 190 -6.04 -2.12 -5.19
N PRO A 191 -6.53 -3.05 -6.04
CA PRO A 191 -7.95 -3.22 -6.34
C PRO A 191 -8.70 -3.94 -5.20
N ILE A 192 -8.80 -3.25 -4.05
CA ILE A 192 -9.53 -3.73 -2.86
C ILE A 192 -10.91 -3.07 -2.85
N LYS A 193 -11.97 -3.86 -2.71
CA LYS A 193 -13.35 -3.36 -2.62
C LYS A 193 -13.56 -2.48 -1.39
N ALA A 194 -14.44 -1.49 -1.50
CA ALA A 194 -14.82 -0.55 -0.44
C ALA A 194 -15.14 -1.26 0.88
N LEU A 195 -15.97 -2.30 0.84
CA LEU A 195 -16.38 -3.07 2.02
C LEU A 195 -15.19 -3.61 2.84
N PHE A 196 -14.19 -4.19 2.18
CA PHE A 196 -13.03 -4.77 2.87
C PHE A 196 -12.08 -3.69 3.41
N ALA A 197 -11.91 -2.60 2.65
CA ALA A 197 -11.11 -1.47 3.07
C ALA A 197 -11.73 -0.74 4.27
N HIS A 198 -13.06 -0.53 4.24
CA HIS A 198 -13.85 0.08 5.31
C HIS A 198 -13.78 -0.76 6.59
N ALA A 199 -13.99 -2.08 6.51
CA ALA A 199 -13.84 -2.98 7.65
C ALA A 199 -12.46 -2.89 8.31
N ARG A 200 -11.41 -2.71 7.51
CA ARG A 200 -10.05 -2.50 8.02
C ARG A 200 -9.87 -1.15 8.69
N LEU A 201 -10.46 -0.08 8.15
CA LEU A 201 -10.41 1.26 8.73
C LEU A 201 -11.17 1.33 10.06
N LEU A 202 -12.35 0.70 10.15
CA LEU A 202 -13.12 0.62 11.39
C LEU A 202 -12.31 -0.03 12.51
N LYS A 203 -11.64 -1.15 12.22
CA LYS A 203 -10.76 -1.80 13.20
C LYS A 203 -9.61 -0.89 13.68
N VAL A 204 -9.03 -0.09 12.78
CA VAL A 204 -7.98 0.87 13.14
C VAL A 204 -8.56 2.04 13.96
N ALA A 205 -9.76 2.50 13.65
CA ALA A 205 -10.44 3.57 14.39
C ALA A 205 -10.85 3.14 15.81
N GLU A 206 -11.18 1.87 16.01
CA GLU A 206 -11.39 1.30 17.35
C GLU A 206 -10.12 1.34 18.22
N GLU A 207 -8.94 1.24 17.59
CA GLU A 207 -7.63 1.28 18.26
C GLU A 207 -7.08 2.71 18.40
N VAL A 208 -7.49 3.65 17.52
CA VAL A 208 -6.97 5.02 17.43
C VAL A 208 -8.13 6.02 17.46
N THR A 209 -8.35 6.65 18.62
CA THR A 209 -9.53 7.48 18.92
C THR A 209 -9.67 8.77 18.11
N ASP A 210 -8.65 9.20 17.37
CA ASP A 210 -8.56 10.57 16.83
C ASP A 210 -8.55 10.64 15.30
N ARG A 211 -8.93 9.57 14.60
CA ARG A 211 -9.01 9.57 13.13
C ARG A 211 -10.44 9.43 12.66
N ARG A 212 -10.90 10.40 11.86
CA ARG A 212 -12.16 10.30 11.12
C ARG A 212 -12.11 9.08 10.21
N CYS A 213 -13.01 8.13 10.42
CA CYS A 213 -13.23 7.03 9.49
C CYS A 213 -14.23 7.46 8.42
N PRO A 214 -13.93 7.28 7.11
CA PRO A 214 -14.92 7.47 6.05
C PRO A 214 -16.12 6.55 6.27
N THR A 215 -17.31 7.04 5.90
CA THR A 215 -18.55 6.28 5.87
C THR A 215 -18.54 5.24 4.75
N GLU A 216 -19.44 4.26 4.81
CA GLU A 216 -19.58 3.24 3.76
C GLU A 216 -19.86 3.86 2.38
N ILE A 217 -20.73 4.88 2.32
CA ILE A 217 -21.06 5.60 1.08
C ILE A 217 -19.82 6.32 0.52
N GLU A 218 -19.07 7.04 1.36
CA GLU A 218 -17.82 7.69 0.95
C GLU A 218 -16.81 6.66 0.42
N MET A 219 -16.76 5.45 1.00
CA MET A 219 -15.88 4.38 0.53
C MET A 219 -16.31 3.81 -0.83
N GLU A 220 -17.60 3.67 -1.09
CA GLU A 220 -18.15 3.26 -2.40
C GLU A 220 -17.86 4.30 -3.49
N GLU A 221 -17.97 5.59 -3.16
CA GLU A 221 -17.58 6.69 -4.04
C GLU A 221 -16.08 6.64 -4.37
N LEU A 222 -15.23 6.37 -3.38
CA LEU A 222 -13.79 6.20 -3.57
C LEU A 222 -13.46 4.98 -4.44
N GLU A 223 -14.20 3.86 -4.32
CA GLU A 223 -14.04 2.69 -5.21
C GLU A 223 -14.38 3.06 -6.66
N THR A 224 -15.45 3.84 -6.86
CA THR A 224 -15.82 4.35 -8.19
C THR A 224 -14.74 5.27 -8.77
N ASN A 225 -14.17 6.15 -7.94
CA ASN A 225 -13.08 7.05 -8.35
C ASN A 225 -11.79 6.27 -8.65
N PHE A 226 -11.50 5.21 -7.90
CA PHE A 226 -10.38 4.31 -8.16
C PHE A 226 -10.49 3.67 -9.55
N GLU A 227 -11.64 3.11 -9.92
CA GLU A 227 -11.80 2.47 -11.23
C GLU A 227 -11.72 3.48 -12.38
N LYS A 228 -12.24 4.71 -12.18
CA LYS A 228 -12.05 5.82 -13.13
C LYS A 228 -10.58 6.18 -13.31
N ALA A 229 -9.86 6.44 -12.21
CA ALA A 229 -8.45 6.78 -12.24
C ALA A 229 -7.61 5.67 -12.89
N ARG A 230 -7.92 4.41 -12.58
CA ARG A 230 -7.28 3.23 -13.18
C ARG A 230 -7.47 3.17 -14.70
N ALA A 231 -8.65 3.54 -15.20
CA ALA A 231 -8.90 3.63 -16.63
C ALA A 231 -8.09 4.77 -17.28
N CYS A 232 -8.09 5.97 -16.69
CA CYS A 232 -7.36 7.13 -17.19
C CYS A 232 -5.83 6.90 -17.20
N MET A 233 -5.27 6.28 -16.16
CA MET A 233 -3.82 6.05 -16.06
C MET A 233 -3.26 5.19 -17.20
N LYS A 234 -4.07 4.30 -17.80
CA LYS A 234 -3.66 3.49 -18.96
C LYS A 234 -3.45 4.35 -20.21
N THR A 235 -4.16 5.47 -20.32
CA THR A 235 -4.05 6.42 -21.44
C THR A 235 -3.07 7.57 -21.16
N GLU A 236 -2.80 7.87 -19.89
CA GLU A 236 -1.85 8.92 -19.47
C GLU A 236 -0.37 8.54 -19.63
N GLY A 237 -0.06 7.25 -19.81
CA GLY A 237 1.31 6.76 -20.01
C GLY A 237 1.98 6.13 -18.77
N TRP A 238 1.23 5.96 -17.67
CA TRP A 238 1.70 5.23 -16.50
C TRP A 238 1.92 3.75 -16.82
N LYS A 239 3.06 3.21 -16.41
CA LYS A 239 3.39 1.78 -16.58
C LYS A 239 3.13 1.04 -15.28
N GLN A 240 2.51 -0.13 -15.37
CA GLN A 240 2.35 -0.97 -14.19
C GLN A 240 3.73 -1.42 -13.66
N LEU A 241 3.93 -1.30 -12.36
CA LEU A 241 5.09 -1.87 -11.68
C LEU A 241 4.99 -3.40 -11.77
N LEU A 242 5.75 -3.98 -12.71
CA LEU A 242 5.86 -5.43 -12.83
C LEU A 242 6.63 -5.97 -11.63
N ASP A 243 6.04 -6.91 -10.90
CA ASP A 243 6.78 -7.62 -9.85
C ASP A 243 8.04 -8.27 -10.46
N PRO A 244 9.22 -8.14 -9.82
CA PRO A 244 10.49 -8.68 -10.35
C PRO A 244 10.43 -10.18 -10.69
N SER A 245 9.47 -10.92 -10.11
CA SER A 245 9.20 -12.32 -10.41
C SER A 245 8.80 -12.57 -11.88
N HIS A 246 8.19 -11.60 -12.56
CA HIS A 246 7.77 -11.76 -13.96
C HIS A 246 8.88 -11.54 -15.00
N LEU A 247 10.02 -10.96 -14.61
CA LEU A 247 11.18 -10.81 -15.51
C LEU A 247 12.03 -12.08 -15.60
N ARG A 248 11.99 -12.95 -14.57
CA ARG A 248 12.76 -14.21 -14.56
C ARG A 248 12.12 -15.35 -15.36
N SER A 249 10.84 -15.28 -15.71
CA SER A 249 10.16 -16.35 -16.45
C SER A 249 10.27 -16.26 -17.97
N LYS A 250 10.83 -15.17 -18.53
CA LYS A 250 11.02 -15.02 -19.99
C LYS A 250 12.43 -15.36 -20.50
N HIS A 251 13.31 -15.89 -19.64
CA HIS A 251 14.69 -16.26 -19.98
C HIS A 251 15.08 -17.71 -19.60
N ARG A 252 14.11 -18.62 -19.49
CA ARG A 252 14.36 -20.07 -19.54
C ARG A 252 13.55 -20.68 -20.66
#